data_AF-A0A3B9RZN6-F1
#
_entry.id   AF-A0A3B9RZN6-F1
#
_cell.length_a   1.000
_cell.length_b   1.000
_cell.length_c   1.000
_cell.angle_alpha   90.00
_cell.angle_beta   90.00
_cell.angle_gamma   90.00
#
_symmetry.space_group_name_H-M   'P 1'
#
loop_
_entity.id
_entity.type
_entity.pdbx_description
1 polymer ?
#
loop_
_entity_poly.entity_id
_entity_poly.type
_entity_poly.pdbx_seq_one_letter_code
_entity_poly.pdbx_strand_id
1 'polypeptide(L)'
;MNQSPRFQLYSFKTRLLTVLAAFVLCFLAVLGRVFYLQILKADYYNEKAKSQHERTVTLDTRRGIILDKKDRILAISVQLKSLFAKPSQVDSPTKVARLLSPIVKIPYHKLLIELKSKNNFVWIKRKLPPEQTKQLQKMNLNGIGFIEEFRRFYPNGNFAGQLLGYTGIDSQGLEGIENKYESLLAGKTSAYIVEKEGMYRTVPLSNIPKKTPDQFSINLSIDSTIQHFAEKA
;
A
#
# COMPACT_ATOMS: atom_id res chain seq x y z
N MET A 1 -86.96 8.18 32.09
CA MET A 1 -86.96 8.94 30.82
C MET A 1 -85.53 9.08 30.34
N ASN A 2 -85.26 8.48 29.19
CA ASN A 2 -83.95 8.23 28.63
C ASN A 2 -83.67 9.30 27.57
N GLN A 3 -82.69 10.18 27.75
CA GLN A 3 -82.19 11.05 26.67
C GLN A 3 -80.66 11.19 26.75
N SER A 4 -79.99 10.33 25.99
CA SER A 4 -78.60 10.47 25.58
C SER A 4 -78.46 11.60 24.55
N PRO A 5 -77.55 12.57 24.70
CA PRO A 5 -77.25 13.49 23.61
C PRO A 5 -76.23 12.85 22.66
N ARG A 6 -76.68 12.59 21.43
CA ARG A 6 -75.86 12.15 20.30
C ARG A 6 -75.01 13.32 19.77
N PHE A 7 -73.88 13.62 20.40
CA PHE A 7 -72.90 14.56 19.83
C PHE A 7 -71.76 13.83 19.12
N GLN A 8 -71.95 13.68 17.81
CA GLN A 8 -70.94 13.80 16.73
C GLN A 8 -69.52 13.26 16.99
N LEU A 9 -69.33 11.95 16.75
CA LEU A 9 -68.03 11.27 16.66
C LEU A 9 -67.26 11.56 15.35
N TYR A 10 -67.47 12.71 14.70
CA TYR A 10 -66.83 13.02 13.41
C TYR A 10 -65.49 13.77 13.56
N SER A 11 -65.30 14.55 14.62
CA SER A 11 -64.11 15.40 14.83
C SER A 11 -62.84 14.64 15.22
N PHE A 12 -62.97 13.58 16.04
CA PHE A 12 -61.81 12.80 16.47
C PHE A 12 -61.24 11.94 15.34
N LYS A 13 -62.12 11.30 14.56
CA LYS A 13 -61.73 10.44 13.43
C LYS A 13 -61.06 11.24 12.30
N THR A 14 -61.55 12.44 11.98
CA THR A 14 -60.94 13.29 10.95
C THR A 14 -59.58 13.84 11.38
N ARG A 15 -59.42 14.29 12.63
CA ARG A 15 -58.12 14.71 13.17
C ARG A 15 -57.10 13.58 13.22
N LEU A 16 -57.53 12.37 13.58
CA LEU A 16 -56.69 11.19 13.54
C LEU A 16 -56.27 10.86 12.10
N LEU A 17 -57.21 10.93 11.15
CA LEU A 17 -56.96 10.63 9.74
C LEU A 17 -56.00 11.65 9.09
N THR A 18 -56.10 12.94 9.43
CA THR A 18 -55.19 13.97 8.91
C THR A 18 -53.78 13.81 9.45
N VAL A 19 -53.63 13.50 10.73
CA VAL A 19 -52.31 13.20 11.33
C VAL A 19 -51.71 11.94 10.70
N LEU A 20 -52.51 10.88 10.54
CA LEU A 20 -52.08 9.65 9.88
C LEU A 20 -51.65 9.92 8.43
N ALA A 21 -52.44 10.68 7.68
CA ALA A 21 -52.11 11.06 6.30
C ALA A 21 -50.82 11.88 6.22
N ALA A 22 -50.60 12.81 7.15
CA ALA A 22 -49.34 13.57 7.24
C ALA A 22 -48.15 12.65 7.54
N PHE A 23 -48.30 11.68 8.45
CA PHE A 23 -47.26 10.69 8.73
C PHE A 23 -46.96 9.80 7.52
N VAL A 24 -47.98 9.32 6.81
CA VAL A 24 -47.83 8.53 5.58
C VAL A 24 -47.11 9.33 4.50
N LEU A 25 -47.47 10.61 4.32
CA LEU A 25 -46.81 11.50 3.37
C LEU A 25 -45.32 11.69 3.71
N CYS A 26 -45.00 11.95 4.97
CA CYS A 26 -43.61 12.04 5.44
C CYS A 26 -42.83 10.74 5.21
N PHE A 27 -43.46 9.59 5.49
CA PHE A 27 -42.85 8.28 5.27
C PHE A 27 -42.57 8.02 3.79
N LEU A 28 -43.51 8.34 2.90
CA LEU A 28 -43.33 8.26 1.44
C LEU A 28 -42.21 9.19 0.96
N ALA A 29 -42.08 10.39 1.52
CA ALA A 29 -40.98 11.30 1.18
C ALA A 29 -39.61 10.71 1.56
N VAL A 30 -39.50 10.06 2.73
CA VAL A 30 -38.27 9.37 3.14
C VAL A 30 -37.97 8.17 2.23
N LEU A 31 -38.97 7.35 1.90
CA LEU A 31 -38.80 6.22 0.98
C LEU A 31 -38.36 6.69 -0.42
N GLY A 32 -38.98 7.75 -0.94
CA GLY A 32 -38.58 8.36 -2.21
C GLY A 32 -37.13 8.85 -2.16
N ARG A 33 -36.70 9.43 -1.03
CA ARG A 33 -35.30 9.84 -0.84
C ARG A 33 -34.35 8.65 -0.79
N VAL A 34 -34.71 7.57 -0.11
CA VAL A 34 -33.91 6.33 -0.07
C VAL A 34 -33.79 5.71 -1.45
N PHE A 35 -34.90 5.58 -2.20
CA PHE A 35 -34.91 5.09 -3.57
C PHE A 35 -33.99 5.92 -4.48
N TYR A 36 -34.06 7.26 -4.37
CA TYR A 36 -33.18 8.15 -5.13
C TYR A 36 -31.70 7.92 -4.80
N LEU A 37 -31.35 7.75 -3.53
CA LEU A 37 -29.96 7.52 -3.11
C LEU A 37 -29.46 6.13 -3.48
N GLN A 38 -30.29 5.09 -3.31
CA GLN A 38 -29.90 3.69 -3.50
C GLN A 38 -29.94 3.21 -4.95
N ILE A 39 -30.78 3.80 -5.82
CA ILE A 39 -30.94 3.34 -7.21
C ILE A 39 -30.36 4.35 -8.18
N LEU A 40 -30.79 5.62 -8.12
CA LEU A 40 -30.34 6.64 -9.06
C LEU A 40 -28.90 7.11 -8.79
N LYS A 41 -28.44 7.05 -7.54
CA LYS A 41 -27.05 7.38 -7.15
C LYS A 41 -26.26 6.18 -6.62
N ALA A 42 -26.74 4.97 -6.87
CA ALA A 42 -26.12 3.73 -6.40
C ALA A 42 -24.63 3.70 -6.76
N ASP A 43 -24.32 3.88 -8.04
CA ASP A 43 -22.96 3.77 -8.56
C ASP A 43 -22.04 4.83 -7.97
N TYR A 44 -22.51 6.08 -7.90
CA TYR A 44 -21.74 7.19 -7.31
C TYR A 44 -21.40 6.95 -5.83
N TYR A 45 -22.36 6.49 -5.02
CA TYR A 45 -22.10 6.21 -3.61
C TYR A 45 -21.33 4.92 -3.39
N ASN A 46 -21.49 3.92 -4.26
CA ASN A 46 -20.70 2.69 -4.25
C ASN A 46 -19.24 2.97 -4.63
N GLU A 47 -18.96 3.78 -5.64
CA GLU A 47 -17.59 4.20 -5.99
C GLU A 47 -16.97 5.07 -4.88
N LYS A 48 -17.76 5.95 -4.27
CA LYS A 48 -17.30 6.75 -3.14
C LYS A 48 -17.00 5.89 -1.91
N ALA A 49 -17.81 4.86 -1.65
CA ALA A 49 -17.57 3.90 -0.59
C ALA A 49 -16.32 3.05 -0.90
N LYS A 50 -16.21 2.51 -2.13
CA LYS A 50 -15.03 1.77 -2.58
C LYS A 50 -13.76 2.59 -2.45
N SER A 51 -13.72 3.83 -2.93
CA SER A 51 -12.52 4.69 -2.80
C SER A 51 -12.16 5.05 -1.35
N GLN A 52 -13.12 5.01 -0.41
CA GLN A 52 -12.85 5.18 1.02
C GLN A 52 -12.34 3.90 1.71
N HIS A 53 -12.71 2.73 1.18
CA HIS A 53 -12.40 1.43 1.74
C HIS A 53 -11.28 0.69 1.00
N GLU A 54 -10.96 1.03 -0.23
CA GLU A 54 -9.96 0.33 -1.04
C GLU A 54 -8.66 1.13 -1.05
N ARG A 55 -7.57 0.51 -0.58
CA ARG A 55 -6.22 1.01 -0.85
C ARG A 55 -5.53 0.09 -1.82
N THR A 56 -5.10 0.65 -2.94
CA THR A 56 -4.20 -0.03 -3.86
C THR A 56 -2.82 -0.09 -3.22
N VAL A 57 -2.35 -1.29 -2.91
CA VAL A 57 -0.96 -1.53 -2.53
C VAL A 57 -0.28 -2.18 -3.72
N THR A 58 0.70 -1.48 -4.30
CA THR A 58 1.59 -2.03 -5.31
C THR A 58 2.63 -2.89 -4.63
N LEU A 59 2.66 -4.19 -4.92
CA LEU A 59 3.78 -5.03 -4.51
C LEU A 59 4.91 -4.86 -5.52
N ASP A 60 6.09 -4.55 -5.00
CA ASP A 60 7.32 -4.50 -5.79
C ASP A 60 7.57 -5.88 -6.40
N THR A 61 7.73 -5.93 -7.71
CA THR A 61 8.06 -7.15 -8.45
C THR A 61 9.56 -7.34 -8.51
N ARG A 62 10.01 -8.60 -8.61
CA ARG A 62 11.42 -8.89 -8.83
C ARG A 62 11.78 -8.43 -10.25
N ARG A 63 12.74 -7.52 -10.35
CA ARG A 63 13.23 -7.01 -11.64
C ARG A 63 14.19 -8.01 -12.29
N GLY A 64 14.12 -8.14 -13.62
CA GLY A 64 14.91 -9.08 -14.42
C GLY A 64 16.43 -8.90 -14.34
N ILE A 65 17.19 -9.97 -14.59
CA ILE A 65 18.66 -9.97 -14.46
C ILE A 65 19.28 -9.33 -15.72
N ILE A 66 20.35 -8.57 -15.55
CA ILE A 66 21.20 -8.12 -16.67
C ILE A 66 22.49 -8.92 -16.64
N LEU A 67 22.81 -9.54 -17.77
CA LEU A 67 23.93 -10.44 -17.98
C LEU A 67 24.82 -9.89 -19.11
N ASP A 68 26.11 -10.22 -19.08
CA ASP A 68 27.01 -9.98 -20.20
C ASP A 68 26.91 -11.10 -21.26
N LYS A 69 27.72 -11.00 -22.32
CA LYS A 69 27.78 -12.02 -23.39
C LYS A 69 28.13 -13.43 -22.90
N LYS A 70 28.82 -13.57 -21.77
CA LYS A 70 29.26 -14.84 -21.16
C LYS A 70 28.43 -15.21 -19.93
N ASP A 71 27.19 -14.69 -19.85
CA ASP A 71 26.26 -14.93 -18.74
C ASP A 71 26.78 -14.51 -17.35
N ARG A 72 27.73 -13.57 -17.29
CA ARG A 72 28.18 -12.97 -16.03
C ARG A 72 27.16 -11.95 -15.57
N ILE A 73 26.78 -12.01 -14.29
CA ILE A 73 25.79 -11.10 -13.70
C ILE A 73 26.37 -9.68 -13.62
N LEU A 74 25.70 -8.76 -14.28
CA LEU A 74 25.99 -7.33 -14.23
C LEU A 74 25.05 -6.60 -13.27
N ALA A 75 23.78 -7.00 -13.22
CA ALA A 75 22.81 -6.46 -12.27
C ALA A 75 21.75 -7.50 -11.88
N ILE A 76 21.41 -7.57 -10.59
CA ILE A 76 20.45 -8.52 -10.03
C ILE A 76 19.58 -7.85 -8.96
N SER A 77 18.36 -8.35 -8.81
CA SER A 77 17.40 -7.87 -7.81
C SER A 77 17.47 -8.73 -6.54
N VAL A 78 17.78 -8.11 -5.41
CA VAL A 78 17.89 -8.76 -4.10
C VAL A 78 16.68 -8.39 -3.25
N GLN A 79 16.03 -9.39 -2.67
CA GLN A 79 14.90 -9.19 -1.76
C GLN A 79 15.43 -8.73 -0.39
N LEU A 80 14.94 -7.59 0.07
CA LEU A 80 15.26 -7.01 1.37
C LEU A 80 13.96 -6.68 2.11
N LYS A 81 14.07 -6.36 3.40
CA LYS A 81 12.92 -5.93 4.20
C LYS A 81 13.05 -4.46 4.56
N SER A 82 11.93 -3.77 4.49
CA SER A 82 11.80 -2.35 4.83
C SER A 82 10.97 -2.20 6.08
N LEU A 83 11.51 -1.44 7.03
CA LEU A 83 10.90 -1.20 8.33
C LEU A 83 9.92 -0.05 8.24
N PHE A 84 8.70 -0.30 8.68
CA PHE A 84 7.67 0.72 8.87
C PHE A 84 7.15 0.70 10.30
N ALA A 85 6.55 1.80 10.69
CA ALA A 85 5.83 1.94 11.94
C ALA A 85 4.37 2.34 11.67
N LYS A 86 3.49 1.93 12.58
CA LYS A 86 2.11 2.37 12.72
C LYS A 86 2.01 3.12 14.05
N PRO A 87 2.25 4.44 14.07
CA PRO A 87 2.24 5.24 15.30
C PRO A 87 1.05 4.97 16.23
N SER A 88 -0.15 4.78 15.67
CA SER A 88 -1.37 4.48 16.43
C SER A 88 -1.39 3.14 17.17
N GLN A 89 -0.48 2.22 16.84
CA GLN A 89 -0.35 0.90 17.44
C GLN A 89 0.90 0.78 18.33
N VAL A 90 1.72 1.82 18.43
CA VAL A 90 2.97 1.79 19.21
C VAL A 90 2.65 2.20 20.65
N ASP A 91 2.71 1.25 21.57
CA ASP A 91 2.36 1.48 22.98
C ASP A 91 3.28 2.49 23.67
N SER A 92 4.59 2.40 23.44
CA SER A 92 5.58 3.28 24.06
C SER A 92 6.61 3.79 23.04
N PRO A 93 6.29 4.92 22.35
CA PRO A 93 7.16 5.49 21.32
C PRO A 93 8.58 5.81 21.81
N THR A 94 8.74 6.20 23.07
CA THR A 94 10.04 6.51 23.69
C THR A 94 10.91 5.25 23.84
N LYS A 95 10.35 4.15 24.33
CA LYS A 95 11.08 2.87 24.45
C LYS A 95 11.44 2.32 23.08
N VAL A 96 10.48 2.32 22.15
CA VAL A 96 10.70 1.84 20.77
C VAL A 96 11.78 2.66 20.06
N ALA A 97 11.72 3.99 20.13
CA ALA A 97 12.75 4.85 19.53
C ALA A 97 14.15 4.57 20.09
N ARG A 98 14.28 4.31 21.41
CA ARG A 98 15.56 4.01 22.06
C ARG A 98 16.15 2.68 21.58
N LEU A 99 15.30 1.67 21.37
CA LEU A 99 15.71 0.35 20.86
C LEU A 99 16.06 0.39 19.37
N LEU A 100 15.28 1.12 18.56
CA LEU A 100 15.46 1.19 17.12
C LEU A 100 16.67 2.05 16.71
N SER A 101 16.92 3.15 17.42
CA SER A 101 17.97 4.12 17.08
C SER A 101 19.35 3.51 16.80
N PRO A 102 19.93 2.66 17.68
CA PRO A 102 21.27 2.09 17.45
C PRO A 102 21.31 1.10 16.26
N ILE A 103 20.23 0.37 16.01
CA ILE A 103 20.20 -0.68 14.97
C ILE A 103 20.02 -0.05 13.59
N VAL A 104 19.07 0.87 13.50
CA VAL A 104 18.67 1.52 12.25
C VAL A 104 19.64 2.66 11.90
N LYS A 105 20.47 3.10 12.87
CA LYS A 105 21.40 4.24 12.78
C LYS A 105 20.68 5.56 12.47
N ILE A 106 19.52 5.76 13.08
CA ILE A 106 18.73 7.00 12.98
C ILE A 106 18.69 7.65 14.36
N PRO A 107 18.89 8.97 14.49
CA PRO A 107 18.83 9.65 15.78
C PRO A 107 17.50 9.44 16.50
N TYR A 108 17.57 9.24 17.83
CA TYR A 108 16.41 9.02 18.70
C TYR A 108 15.31 10.08 18.51
N HIS A 109 15.66 11.36 18.46
CA HIS A 109 14.69 12.45 18.36
C HIS A 109 13.86 12.36 17.06
N LYS A 110 14.50 12.01 15.95
CA LYS A 110 13.84 11.87 14.65
C LYS A 110 12.86 10.69 14.67
N LEU A 111 13.29 9.54 15.19
CA LEU A 111 12.41 8.38 15.36
C LEU A 111 11.23 8.69 16.28
N LEU A 112 11.46 9.42 17.37
CA LEU A 112 10.39 9.76 18.30
C LEU A 112 9.32 10.65 17.66
N ILE A 113 9.72 11.61 16.82
CA ILE A 113 8.78 12.47 16.07
C ILE A 113 7.93 11.62 15.14
N GLU A 114 8.57 10.74 14.35
CA GLU A 114 7.87 9.84 13.42
C GLU A 114 6.90 8.89 14.15
N LEU A 115 7.32 8.30 15.26
CA LEU A 115 6.51 7.37 16.06
C LEU A 115 5.39 8.05 16.86
N LYS A 116 5.47 9.35 17.12
CA LYS A 116 4.40 10.15 17.74
C LYS A 116 3.49 10.84 16.74
N SER A 117 3.78 10.73 15.44
CA SER A 117 2.97 11.35 14.40
C SER A 117 1.55 10.79 14.39
N LYS A 118 0.58 11.57 13.89
CA LYS A 118 -0.82 11.11 13.71
C LYS A 118 -1.00 10.24 12.45
N ASN A 119 0.09 9.90 11.77
CA ASN A 119 0.06 9.12 10.54
C ASN A 119 -0.26 7.66 10.87
N ASN A 120 -1.08 7.02 10.04
CA ASN A 120 -1.36 5.59 10.20
C ASN A 120 -0.20 4.69 9.77
N PHE A 121 0.72 5.22 8.97
CA PHE A 121 1.87 4.51 8.41
C PHE A 121 3.03 5.47 8.23
N VAL A 122 4.22 5.06 8.65
CA VAL A 122 5.45 5.82 8.50
C VAL A 122 6.59 4.88 8.12
N TRP A 123 7.33 5.22 7.06
CA TRP A 123 8.58 4.54 6.73
C TRP A 123 9.66 4.94 7.73
N ILE A 124 10.22 3.95 8.44
CA ILE A 124 11.34 4.20 9.35
C ILE A 124 12.65 4.07 8.58
N LYS A 125 12.83 2.96 7.87
CA LYS A 125 13.98 2.75 6.99
C LYS A 125 13.69 1.70 5.93
N ARG A 126 13.96 2.05 4.68
CA ARG A 126 13.77 1.14 3.54
C ARG A 126 15.03 0.32 3.26
N LYS A 127 14.83 -0.89 2.73
CA LYS A 127 15.84 -1.82 2.20
C LYS A 127 16.95 -2.10 3.22
N LEU A 128 16.56 -2.51 4.43
CA LEU A 128 17.48 -2.80 5.52
C LEU A 128 18.39 -3.98 5.17
N PRO A 129 19.66 -3.96 5.64
CA PRO A 129 20.52 -5.12 5.63
C PRO A 129 19.86 -6.33 6.34
N PRO A 130 20.10 -7.57 5.86
CA PRO A 130 19.55 -8.77 6.49
C PRO A 130 19.87 -8.90 7.97
N GLU A 131 21.08 -8.51 8.39
CA GLU A 131 21.51 -8.59 9.79
C GLU A 131 20.71 -7.64 10.71
N GLN A 132 20.48 -6.40 10.27
CA GLN A 132 19.64 -5.44 11.00
C GLN A 132 18.20 -5.94 11.10
N THR A 133 17.69 -6.51 10.00
CA THR A 133 16.33 -7.06 9.92
C THR A 133 16.14 -8.20 10.92
N LYS A 134 17.06 -9.17 10.95
CA LYS A 134 16.99 -10.32 11.88
C LYS A 134 16.99 -9.85 13.34
N GLN A 135 17.83 -8.86 13.68
CA GLN A 135 17.89 -8.32 15.03
C GLN A 135 16.56 -7.67 15.44
N LEU A 136 15.96 -6.88 14.55
CA LEU A 136 14.70 -6.19 14.82
C LEU A 136 13.50 -7.14 14.87
N GLN A 137 13.48 -8.17 14.03
CA GLN A 137 12.43 -9.19 14.05
C GLN A 137 12.38 -9.94 15.38
N LYS A 138 13.52 -10.18 16.03
CA LYS A 138 13.58 -10.82 17.36
C LYS A 138 12.93 -9.98 18.47
N MET A 139 12.80 -8.67 18.28
CA MET A 139 12.28 -7.76 19.32
C MET A 139 10.75 -7.75 19.42
N ASN A 140 10.03 -8.27 18.42
CA ASN A 140 8.55 -8.35 18.40
C ASN A 140 7.85 -7.09 18.91
N LEU A 141 8.27 -5.92 18.40
CA LEU A 141 7.73 -4.63 18.83
C LEU A 141 6.34 -4.39 18.22
N ASN A 142 5.36 -4.08 19.07
CA ASN A 142 4.01 -3.76 18.61
C ASN A 142 4.01 -2.45 17.78
N GLY A 143 3.18 -2.43 16.73
CA GLY A 143 3.11 -1.32 15.77
C GLY A 143 4.33 -1.16 14.85
N ILE A 144 5.34 -2.04 14.94
CA ILE A 144 6.48 -2.07 14.03
C ILE A 144 6.38 -3.28 13.12
N GLY A 145 6.54 -3.08 11.82
CA GLY A 145 6.41 -4.15 10.84
C GLY A 145 7.42 -4.06 9.70
N PHE A 146 7.41 -5.09 8.86
CA PHE A 146 8.27 -5.20 7.70
C PHE A 146 7.46 -5.41 6.44
N ILE A 147 7.86 -4.73 5.37
CA ILE A 147 7.40 -4.97 4.00
C ILE A 147 8.58 -5.49 3.21
N GLU A 148 8.36 -6.50 2.38
CA GLU A 148 9.39 -7.02 1.49
C GLU A 148 9.48 -6.13 0.24
N GLU A 149 10.69 -5.68 -0.06
CA GLU A 149 10.99 -4.83 -1.22
C GLU A 149 12.21 -5.39 -1.95
N PHE A 150 12.33 -5.11 -3.24
CA PHE A 150 13.51 -5.48 -4.02
C PHE A 150 14.49 -4.32 -4.09
N ARG A 151 15.79 -4.61 -4.00
CA ARG A 151 16.88 -3.65 -4.26
C ARG A 151 17.69 -4.12 -5.43
N ARG A 152 18.00 -3.21 -6.35
CA ARG A 152 18.96 -3.48 -7.41
C ARG A 152 20.38 -3.53 -6.86
N PHE A 153 21.10 -4.60 -7.19
CA PHE A 153 22.47 -4.85 -6.77
C PHE A 153 23.36 -5.07 -8.00
N TYR A 154 24.48 -4.38 -8.04
CA TYR A 154 25.49 -4.43 -9.11
C TYR A 154 26.75 -5.09 -8.54
N PRO A 155 27.00 -6.39 -8.81
CA PRO A 155 28.12 -7.12 -8.19
C PRO A 155 29.48 -6.49 -8.44
N ASN A 156 29.66 -5.89 -9.63
CA ASN A 156 30.91 -5.27 -10.05
C ASN A 156 30.99 -3.76 -9.73
N GLY A 157 30.09 -3.24 -8.90
CA GLY A 157 30.08 -1.84 -8.46
C GLY A 157 29.91 -0.87 -9.61
N ASN A 158 30.92 -0.01 -9.85
CA ASN A 158 30.87 1.06 -10.85
C ASN A 158 31.19 0.57 -12.28
N PHE A 159 31.59 -0.69 -12.44
CA PHE A 159 31.86 -1.28 -13.75
C PHE A 159 30.67 -1.11 -14.70
N ALA A 160 30.93 -0.60 -15.91
CA ALA A 160 29.93 -0.30 -16.92
C ALA A 160 28.79 0.61 -16.41
N GLY A 161 29.02 1.42 -15.38
CA GLY A 161 27.97 2.20 -14.71
C GLY A 161 27.20 3.14 -15.63
N GLN A 162 27.87 3.78 -16.60
CA GLN A 162 27.23 4.65 -17.59
C GLN A 162 26.37 3.86 -18.59
N LEU A 163 26.80 2.65 -18.96
CA LEU A 163 26.05 1.76 -19.85
C LEU A 163 24.84 1.18 -19.11
N LEU A 164 25.07 0.56 -17.96
CA LEU A 164 24.04 -0.11 -17.16
C LEU A 164 23.03 0.91 -16.64
N GLY A 165 23.50 2.05 -16.14
CA GLY A 165 22.71 3.02 -15.39
C GLY A 165 22.42 2.54 -13.96
N TYR A 166 21.41 3.15 -13.34
CA TYR A 166 20.98 2.81 -11.99
C TYR A 166 19.46 2.85 -11.84
N THR A 167 18.97 2.29 -10.75
CA THR A 167 17.56 2.33 -10.36
C THR A 167 17.32 3.25 -9.17
N GLY A 168 16.11 3.81 -9.09
CA GLY A 168 15.64 4.57 -7.93
C GLY A 168 15.32 3.71 -6.71
N ILE A 169 14.82 4.37 -5.66
CA ILE A 169 14.42 3.70 -4.41
C ILE A 169 13.18 2.83 -4.58
N ASP A 170 12.36 3.10 -5.59
CA ASP A 170 11.18 2.30 -5.94
C ASP A 170 11.47 1.34 -7.11
N SER A 171 12.76 1.02 -7.32
CA SER A 171 13.21 0.02 -8.28
C SER A 171 12.95 0.36 -9.76
N GLN A 172 12.59 1.62 -10.05
CA GLN A 172 12.45 2.15 -11.41
C GLN A 172 13.84 2.43 -12.03
N GLY A 173 14.06 2.03 -13.27
CA GLY A 173 15.26 2.35 -14.03
C GLY A 173 15.31 3.84 -14.39
N LEU A 174 16.37 4.53 -13.98
CA LEU A 174 16.50 5.97 -14.17
C LEU A 174 17.45 6.33 -15.32
N GLU A 175 18.44 5.49 -15.63
CA GLU A 175 19.43 5.75 -16.66
C GLU A 175 19.86 4.46 -17.38
N GLY A 176 20.57 4.60 -18.50
CA GLY A 176 21.25 3.49 -19.18
C GLY A 176 20.33 2.38 -19.68
N ILE A 177 20.85 1.16 -19.68
CA ILE A 177 20.11 -0.08 -20.00
C ILE A 177 18.92 -0.26 -19.05
N GLU A 178 19.04 0.13 -17.79
CA GLU A 178 17.95 0.01 -16.81
C GLU A 178 16.71 0.83 -17.25
N ASN A 179 16.89 2.08 -17.67
CA ASN A 179 15.79 2.91 -18.16
C ASN A 179 15.31 2.45 -19.55
N LYS A 180 16.24 2.22 -20.49
CA LYS A 180 15.92 1.84 -21.87
C LYS A 180 15.03 0.60 -21.94
N TYR A 181 15.25 -0.37 -21.06
CA TYR A 181 14.50 -1.63 -21.02
C TYR A 181 13.63 -1.77 -19.78
N GLU A 182 13.21 -0.65 -19.16
CA GLU A 182 12.35 -0.63 -17.98
C GLU A 182 11.11 -1.52 -18.15
N SER A 183 10.43 -1.40 -19.29
CA SER A 183 9.21 -2.15 -19.59
C SER A 183 9.39 -3.67 -19.63
N LEU A 184 10.60 -4.14 -19.95
CA LEU A 184 10.96 -5.56 -19.97
C LEU A 184 11.49 -6.04 -18.61
N LEU A 185 12.30 -5.20 -17.97
CA LEU A 185 13.01 -5.52 -16.73
C LEU A 185 12.09 -5.43 -15.49
N ALA A 186 11.24 -4.41 -15.39
CA ALA A 186 10.38 -4.19 -14.22
C ALA A 186 9.31 -5.28 -14.06
N GLY A 187 8.92 -5.92 -15.17
CA GLY A 187 7.74 -6.77 -15.22
C GLY A 187 6.45 -5.97 -15.06
N LYS A 188 5.30 -6.66 -15.09
CA LYS A 188 4.00 -6.01 -14.87
C LYS A 188 3.76 -5.85 -13.37
N THR A 189 3.68 -4.63 -12.84
CA THR A 189 3.31 -4.44 -11.43
C THR A 189 1.93 -5.04 -11.16
N SER A 190 1.85 -5.97 -10.21
CA SER A 190 0.56 -6.47 -9.74
C SER A 190 0.06 -5.57 -8.61
N ALA A 191 -0.97 -4.78 -8.91
CA ALA A 191 -1.64 -3.91 -7.96
C ALA A 191 -2.75 -4.71 -7.25
N TYR A 192 -2.73 -4.75 -5.92
CA TYR A 192 -3.78 -5.40 -5.14
C TYR A 192 -4.66 -4.36 -4.48
N ILE A 193 -5.96 -4.51 -4.69
CA ILE A 193 -6.98 -3.78 -3.94
C ILE A 193 -7.06 -4.44 -2.57
N VAL A 194 -6.71 -3.70 -1.52
CA VAL A 194 -6.85 -4.13 -0.14
C VAL A 194 -8.06 -3.44 0.44
N GLU A 195 -9.04 -4.24 0.86
CA GLU A 195 -10.19 -3.75 1.62
C GLU A 195 -9.73 -3.32 3.02
N LYS A 196 -10.04 -2.07 3.35
CA LYS A 196 -9.80 -1.43 4.64
C LYS A 196 -10.89 -1.90 5.60
N GLU A 197 -10.77 -3.13 6.06
CA GLU A 197 -11.31 -3.46 7.37
C GLU A 197 -10.42 -2.79 8.42
N GLY A 198 -11.03 -2.18 9.44
CA GLY A 198 -10.30 -1.58 10.55
C GLY A 198 -9.23 -2.55 11.09
N MET A 199 -8.06 -2.00 11.46
CA MET A 199 -6.79 -2.73 11.60
C MET A 199 -6.28 -3.24 10.26
N TYR A 200 -5.38 -2.47 9.63
CA TYR A 200 -4.58 -2.90 8.48
C TYR A 200 -3.78 -4.17 8.82
N ARG A 201 -4.42 -5.34 8.75
CA ARG A 201 -3.74 -6.62 8.61
C ARG A 201 -2.93 -6.54 7.33
N THR A 202 -1.70 -7.03 7.40
CA THR A 202 -0.94 -7.41 6.22
C THR A 202 -1.85 -8.25 5.34
N VAL A 203 -2.01 -7.90 4.07
CA VAL A 203 -2.71 -8.74 3.10
C VAL A 203 -2.18 -10.16 3.28
N PRO A 204 -3.01 -11.14 3.66
CA PRO A 204 -2.57 -12.52 3.71
C PRO A 204 -2.04 -12.86 2.31
N LEU A 205 -0.83 -13.41 2.23
CA LEU A 205 -0.22 -13.87 0.98
C LEU A 205 -1.11 -14.87 0.20
N SER A 206 -2.20 -15.36 0.80
CA SER A 206 -3.15 -16.29 0.20
C SER A 206 -3.93 -15.72 -0.99
N ASN A 207 -4.14 -14.40 -1.07
CA ASN A 207 -4.89 -13.78 -2.18
C ASN A 207 -3.99 -13.10 -3.23
N ILE A 208 -2.67 -13.26 -3.11
CA ILE A 208 -1.74 -12.84 -4.16
C ILE A 208 -1.77 -13.95 -5.23
N PRO A 209 -2.20 -13.71 -6.48
CA PRO A 209 -2.00 -14.65 -7.57
C PRO A 209 -0.54 -15.06 -7.57
N LYS A 210 -0.32 -16.36 -7.35
CA LYS A 210 1.02 -16.99 -7.30
C LYS A 210 1.86 -16.75 -8.55
N LYS A 211 1.26 -16.25 -9.62
CA LYS A 211 1.98 -15.94 -10.86
C LYS A 211 2.68 -14.59 -10.70
N THR A 212 3.94 -14.66 -10.29
CA THR A 212 4.87 -13.54 -10.48
C THR A 212 4.79 -13.12 -11.95
N PRO A 213 4.53 -11.84 -12.25
CA PRO A 213 4.40 -11.36 -13.61
C PRO A 213 5.69 -11.64 -14.39
N ASP A 214 5.55 -11.92 -15.69
CA ASP A 214 6.68 -12.27 -16.55
C ASP A 214 7.75 -11.17 -16.49
N GLN A 215 8.94 -11.55 -16.02
CA GLN A 215 10.12 -10.70 -15.93
C GLN A 215 11.15 -11.21 -16.93
N PHE A 216 11.60 -10.35 -17.84
CA PHE A 216 12.60 -10.71 -18.83
C PHE A 216 14.00 -10.40 -18.32
N SER A 217 14.92 -11.33 -18.50
CA SER A 217 16.34 -11.07 -18.31
C SER A 217 16.97 -10.64 -19.63
N ILE A 218 17.99 -9.80 -19.58
CA ILE A 218 18.64 -9.23 -20.75
C ILE A 218 20.09 -9.70 -20.78
N ASN A 219 20.45 -10.36 -21.88
CA ASN A 219 21.85 -10.64 -22.21
C ASN A 219 22.38 -9.52 -23.11
N LEU A 220 23.38 -8.81 -22.62
CA LEU A 220 24.06 -7.77 -23.39
C LEU A 220 25.10 -8.39 -24.32
N SER A 221 25.40 -7.68 -25.41
CA SER A 221 26.47 -8.05 -26.34
C SER A 221 27.87 -7.73 -25.80
N ILE A 222 27.96 -6.97 -24.71
CA ILE A 222 29.25 -6.58 -24.12
C ILE A 222 29.97 -7.78 -23.49
N ASP A 223 31.29 -7.81 -23.62
CA ASP A 223 32.15 -8.70 -22.86
C ASP A 223 32.73 -7.93 -21.68
N SER A 224 32.48 -8.38 -20.45
CA SER A 224 32.99 -7.67 -19.26
C SER A 224 34.51 -7.55 -19.21
N THR A 225 35.25 -8.47 -19.83
CA THR A 225 36.71 -8.42 -19.89
C THR A 225 37.17 -7.29 -20.80
N ILE A 226 36.58 -7.15 -22.00
CA ILE A 226 36.91 -6.07 -22.94
C ILE A 226 36.53 -4.72 -22.34
N GLN A 227 35.32 -4.62 -21.78
CA GLN A 227 34.84 -3.40 -21.13
C GLN A 227 35.74 -2.97 -19.97
N HIS A 228 36.25 -3.92 -19.17
CA HIS A 228 37.17 -3.63 -18.07
C HIS A 228 38.50 -3.05 -18.55
N PHE A 229 39.03 -3.52 -19.67
CA PHE A 229 40.21 -2.92 -20.28
C PHE A 229 39.90 -1.54 -20.86
N ALA A 230 38.72 -1.34 -21.47
CA ALA A 230 38.30 -0.05 -22.01
C ALA A 230 38.12 1.03 -20.93
N GLU A 231 37.65 0.67 -19.72
CA GLU A 231 37.49 1.61 -18.59
C GLU A 231 38.80 1.95 -17.88
N LYS A 232 39.83 1.11 -18.06
CA LYS A 232 41.15 1.31 -17.47
C LYS A 232 42.11 2.11 -18.35
N ALA A 233 41.89 2.08 -19.67
CA ALA A 233 42.70 2.78 -20.65
C ALA A 233 42.46 4.29 -20.60
#